data_AF-A0A364LLJ9-F1
#
_entry.id   AF-A0A364LLJ9-F1
#
_cell.length_a   1.000
_cell.length_b   1.000
_cell.length_c   1.000
_cell.angle_alpha   90.00
_cell.angle_beta   90.00
_cell.angle_gamma   90.00
#
_symmetry.space_group_name_H-M   'P 1'
#
loop_
_entity.id
_entity.type
_entity.pdbx_description
1 polymer ?
#
loop_
_entity_poly.entity_id
_entity_poly.type
_entity_poly.pdbx_seq_one_letter_code
_entity_poly.pdbx_strand_id
1 'polypeptide(L)' 'MTLLNTRDYTGYSESSLEEAIAQALAKSGKDHDQVKIIETRSAQPQDNKRYYQATLSTFSEY' A
#
# COMPACT_ATOMS: atom_id res chain seq x y z
N MET A 1 -16.46 -18.19 -5.13
CA MET A 1 -16.08 -16.77 -5.12
C MET A 1 -14.64 -16.66 -5.56
N THR A 2 -14.39 -16.00 -6.68
CA THR A 2 -13.03 -15.79 -7.22
C THR A 2 -12.68 -14.33 -7.01
N LEU A 3 -11.74 -14.05 -6.12
CA LEU A 3 -11.22 -12.70 -5.90
C LEU A 3 -10.25 -12.37 -7.02
N LEU A 4 -10.59 -11.40 -7.86
CA LEU A 4 -9.73 -10.92 -8.93
C LEU A 4 -8.90 -9.74 -8.41
N ASN A 5 -7.58 -9.79 -8.58
CA ASN A 5 -6.73 -8.61 -8.42
C ASN A 5 -7.22 -7.52 -9.36
N THR A 6 -7.74 -6.42 -8.80
CA THR A 6 -8.21 -5.29 -9.59
C THR A 6 -7.05 -4.35 -9.90
N ARG A 7 -6.26 -3.96 -8.89
CA ARG A 7 -5.13 -3.05 -9.10
C ARG A 7 -4.15 -3.04 -7.93
N ASP A 8 -2.92 -2.61 -8.21
CA ASP A 8 -1.90 -2.38 -7.18
C ASP A 8 -1.72 -0.88 -6.92
N TYR A 9 -1.64 -0.53 -5.64
CA TYR A 9 -1.52 0.83 -5.13
C TYR A 9 -0.31 0.95 -4.23
N THR A 10 0.58 1.87 -4.58
CA THR A 10 1.77 2.15 -3.77
C THR A 10 1.65 3.49 -3.06
N GLY A 11 1.87 3.46 -1.76
CA GLY A 11 1.95 4.60 -0.88
C GLY A 11 3.36 4.76 -0.34
N TYR A 12 3.71 6.01 -0.02
CA TYR A 12 5.02 6.40 0.47
C TYR A 12 4.84 7.29 1.70
N SER A 13 5.73 7.17 2.67
CA SER A 13 5.81 8.08 3.81
C SER A 13 7.24 8.16 4.31
N GLU A 14 7.64 9.32 4.84
CA GLU A 14 8.94 9.52 5.48
C GLU A 14 8.87 9.33 7.01
N SER A 15 7.66 9.27 7.57
CA SER A 15 7.42 9.14 9.01
C SER A 15 7.33 7.68 9.44
N SER A 16 6.41 6.91 8.82
CA SER A 16 6.05 5.56 9.25
C SER A 16 5.44 4.71 8.13
N LEU A 17 5.55 3.39 8.27
CA LEU A 17 4.88 2.44 7.38
C LEU A 17 3.35 2.57 7.41
N GLU A 18 2.76 2.88 8.57
CA GLU A 18 1.32 3.06 8.73
C GLU A 18 0.79 4.22 7.87
N GLU A 19 1.52 5.33 7.78
CA GLU A 19 1.19 6.44 6.88
C GLU A 19 1.30 6.01 5.42
N ALA A 20 2.33 5.23 5.06
CA ALA A 20 2.48 4.72 3.69
C ALA A 20 1.31 3.79 3.32
N ILE A 21 0.84 2.96 4.26
CA ILE A 21 -0.34 2.10 4.08
C ILE A 21 -1.60 2.94 3.95
N ALA A 22 -1.79 3.95 4.81
CA ALA A 22 -2.94 4.85 4.74
C ALA A 22 -2.99 5.63 3.41
N GLN A 23 -1.84 6.09 2.91
CA GLN A 23 -1.69 6.69 1.58
C GLN A 23 -2.10 5.72 0.47
N ALA A 24 -1.63 4.46 0.53
CA ALA A 24 -1.98 3.45 -0.45
C ALA A 24 -3.48 3.09 -0.40
N LEU A 25 -4.06 2.98 0.80
CA LEU A 25 -5.49 2.73 1.02
C LEU A 25 -6.35 3.88 0.47
N ALA A 26 -5.95 5.12 0.75
CA ALA A 26 -6.63 6.31 0.23
C ALA A 26 -6.64 6.34 -1.30
N LYS A 27 -5.54 5.92 -1.95
CA LYS A 27 -5.47 5.78 -3.42
C LYS A 27 -6.35 4.66 -3.95
N SER A 28 -6.50 3.58 -3.17
CA SER A 28 -7.36 2.45 -3.54
C SER A 28 -8.85 2.82 -3.55
N GLY A 29 -9.27 3.78 -2.73
CA GLY A 29 -10.67 4.16 -2.64
C GLY A 29 -11.52 3.14 -1.89
N LYS A 30 -12.85 3.28 -1.95
CA LYS A 30 -13.81 2.46 -1.17
C LYS A 30 -14.43 1.30 -1.96
N ASP A 31 -14.09 1.15 -3.23
CA ASP A 31 -14.76 0.23 -4.17
C ASP A 31 -14.09 -1.16 -4.24
N HIS A 32 -13.50 -1.59 -3.13
CA HIS A 32 -12.72 -2.83 -3.08
C HIS A 32 -13.18 -3.69 -1.91
N ASP A 33 -13.49 -4.94 -2.21
CA ASP A 33 -14.00 -5.92 -1.25
C ASP A 33 -12.89 -6.36 -0.28
N GLN A 34 -11.68 -6.46 -0.80
CA GLN A 34 -10.51 -6.83 -0.01
C GLN A 34 -9.26 -6.08 -0.47
N VAL A 35 -8.41 -5.72 0.48
CA VAL A 35 -7.10 -5.10 0.22
C VAL A 35 -6.04 -5.92 0.94
N LYS A 36 -4.96 -6.28 0.26
CA LYS A 36 -3.81 -6.99 0.86
C LYS A 36 -2.54 -6.22 0.66
N ILE A 37 -1.72 -6.17 1.70
CA ILE A 37 -0.36 -5.65 1.60
C ILE A 37 0.49 -6.74 0.95
N ILE A 38 1.03 -6.46 -0.22
CA ILE A 38 1.87 -7.42 -0.96
C ILE A 38 3.36 -7.12 -0.80
N GLU A 39 3.72 -5.87 -0.52
CA GLU A 39 5.10 -5.48 -0.33
C GLU A 39 5.21 -4.30 0.63
N THR A 40 6.19 -4.38 1.54
CA THR A 40 6.61 -3.25 2.36
C THR A 40 8.11 -3.08 2.19
N ARG A 41 8.54 -1.86 1.84
CA ARG A 41 9.95 -1.51 1.72
C ARG A 41 10.26 -0.37 2.66
N SER A 42 11.40 -0.47 3.31
CA SER A 42 12.00 0.64 4.05
C SER A 42 13.38 0.91 3.48
N ALA A 43 13.65 2.18 3.17
CA ALA A 43 14.97 2.64 2.79
C ALA A 43 15.46 3.66 3.82
N GLN A 44 16.66 3.45 4.34
CA GLN A 44 17.32 4.39 5.23
C GLN A 44 18.65 4.81 4.60
N PRO A 45 18.65 5.82 3.71
CA PRO A 45 19.90 6.46 3.30
C PRO A 45 20.64 7.03 4.51
N GLN A 46 21.98 7.11 4.41
CA GLN A 46 22.89 7.60 5.47
C GLN A 46 22.51 8.98 6.04
N ASP A 47 21.68 9.75 5.32
CA ASP A 47 21.22 11.11 5.67
C ASP A 47 20.12 11.15 6.76
N ASN A 48 19.96 10.08 7.53
CA ASN A 48 18.96 9.94 8.61
C ASN A 48 17.48 10.06 8.15
N LYS A 49 17.23 10.17 6.84
CA LYS A 49 15.89 10.09 6.26
C LYS A 49 15.47 8.63 6.16
N ARG A 50 14.27 8.34 6.61
CA ARG A 50 13.64 7.01 6.46
C ARG A 50 12.55 7.15 5.43
N TYR A 51 12.54 6.29 4.44
CA TYR A 51 11.48 6.18 3.44
C TYR A 51 10.77 4.87 3.65
N TYR A 52 9.48 4.93 3.86
CA TYR A 52 8.59 3.78 3.92
C TYR A 52 7.76 3.75 2.66
N GLN A 53 7.66 2.56 2.08
CA GLN A 53 6.85 2.28 0.91
C GLN A 53 5.99 1.07 1.24
N ALA A 54 4.70 1.19 0.96
CA ALA A 54 3.74 0.11 1.11
C ALA A 54 2.99 -0.08 -0.19
N THR A 55 2.98 -1.30 -0.71
CA THR A 55 2.23 -1.70 -1.89
C THR A 55 1.07 -2.58 -1.48
N LEU A 56 -0.13 -2.17 -1.87
CA LEU A 56 -1.39 -2.83 -1.63
C LEU A 56 -1.94 -3.36 -2.93
N SER A 57 -2.38 -4.61 -2.97
CA SER A 57 -3.24 -5.12 -4.03
C SER A 57 -4.68 -5.06 -3.57
N THR A 58 -5.55 -4.57 -4.43
CA THR A 58 -6.99 -4.60 -4.20
C THR A 58 -7.60 -5.77 -4.96
N PHE A 59 -8.66 -6.29 -4.36
CA PHE A 59 -9.41 -7.43 -4.87
C PHE A 59 -10.88 -7.06 -4.87
N SER A 60 -11.56 -7.42 -5.94
CA SER A 60 -13.01 -7.31 -6.03
C SER A 60 -13.61 -8.69 -6.27
N GLU A 61 -14.75 -8.96 -5.65
CA GLU A 61 -15.59 -10.08 -6.01
C GLU A 61 -16.33 -9.78 -7.32
N TYR A 62 -16.49 -10.83 -8.15
CA TYR A 62 -17.21 -10.81 -9.42
C TYR A 62 -18.30 -11.88 -9.40
#